data_AF-B3KLX5-F1
#
_entry.id   AF-B3KLX5-F1
#
_cell.length_a   1.000
_cell.length_b   1.000
_cell.length_c   1.000
_cell.angle_alpha   90.00
_cell.angle_beta   90.00
_cell.angle_gamma   90.00
#
_symmetry.space_group_name_H-M   'P 1'
#
loop_
_entity.id
_entity.type
_entity.pdbx_description
1 polymer ?
#
loop_
_entity_poly.entity_id
_entity_poly.type
_entity_poly.pdbx_seq_one_letter_code
_entity_poly.pdbx_strand_id
1 'polypeptide(L)'
;MARLPSMAAAALALAASFPLICVTTTPASAQSLSAGDDGGDISASDVRDFLRDALRARSDRRDLIRDLVPERQDRRDELLDLLGDGGDLMGDRGDRLERLRDLLAARRDRPDDLMELIGDRGDRRERLMDLIAARRDRRDELMDLIGDRDDQGGGRGLLRQRLLERLADGNDENCVFITRSLRAENGDWLAFVRRRVCRD
;
A
#
# COMPACT_ATOMS: atom_id res chain seq x y z
N MET A 1 8.26 -19.45 -22.47
CA MET A 1 9.44 -20.15 -21.92
C MET A 1 10.68 -19.55 -22.53
N ALA A 2 11.61 -19.14 -21.65
CA ALA A 2 13.01 -18.79 -21.87
C ALA A 2 13.38 -17.95 -23.11
N ARG A 3 13.37 -16.63 -22.93
CA ARG A 3 14.32 -15.73 -23.60
C ARG A 3 15.67 -15.88 -22.90
N LEU A 4 16.72 -16.12 -23.69
CA LEU A 4 18.15 -15.74 -23.56
C LEU A 4 18.98 -16.75 -24.39
N PRO A 5 20.07 -16.34 -25.08
CA PRO A 5 21.08 -15.46 -24.50
C PRO A 5 21.59 -14.36 -25.44
N SER A 6 21.22 -13.12 -25.14
CA SER A 6 21.99 -11.91 -25.51
C SER A 6 23.32 -11.82 -24.75
N MET A 7 23.60 -12.74 -23.82
CA MET A 7 24.86 -12.84 -23.07
C MET A 7 26.00 -13.49 -23.87
N ALA A 8 25.71 -14.19 -24.97
CA ALA A 8 26.75 -14.83 -25.79
C ALA A 8 27.50 -13.84 -26.70
N ALA A 9 26.88 -12.71 -27.06
CA ALA A 9 27.49 -11.71 -27.93
C ALA A 9 28.55 -10.85 -27.22
N ALA A 10 28.41 -10.64 -25.90
CA ALA A 10 29.35 -9.81 -25.12
C ALA A 10 30.70 -10.52 -24.86
N ALA A 11 30.70 -11.86 -24.75
CA ALA A 11 31.93 -12.63 -24.53
C ALA A 11 32.84 -12.67 -25.78
N LEU A 12 32.26 -12.60 -26.99
CA LEU A 12 33.01 -12.61 -28.25
C LEU A 12 33.64 -11.25 -28.59
N ALA A 13 33.12 -10.15 -28.05
CA ALA A 13 33.69 -8.81 -28.23
C ALA A 13 34.96 -8.57 -27.37
N LEU A 14 35.07 -9.22 -26.20
CA LEU A 14 36.27 -9.15 -25.35
C LEU A 14 37.41 -10.06 -25.83
N ALA A 15 37.12 -11.10 -26.62
CA ALA A 15 38.14 -11.94 -27.23
C ALA A 15 38.78 -11.29 -28.48
N ALA A 16 38.09 -10.35 -29.13
CA ALA A 16 38.58 -9.68 -30.33
C ALA A 16 39.49 -8.46 -30.05
N SER A 17 39.57 -7.98 -28.80
CA SER A 17 40.39 -6.82 -28.43
C SER A 17 41.81 -7.17 -27.95
N PHE A 18 42.21 -8.44 -28.02
CA PHE A 18 43.51 -8.93 -27.55
C PHE A 18 44.60 -9.23 -28.61
N PRO A 19 44.68 -8.63 -29.82
CA PRO A 19 45.87 -8.79 -30.65
C PRO A 19 46.74 -7.52 -30.66
N LEU A 20 47.09 -6.94 -29.51
CA LEU A 20 48.08 -5.85 -29.47
C LEU A 20 49.16 -5.98 -28.37
N ILE A 21 49.36 -7.18 -27.81
CA ILE A 21 50.47 -7.43 -26.88
C ILE A 21 51.47 -8.48 -27.40
N CYS A 22 51.30 -9.02 -28.62
CA CYS A 22 52.21 -10.02 -29.19
C CYS A 22 53.08 -9.55 -30.38
N VAL A 23 53.20 -8.24 -30.67
CA VAL A 23 53.93 -7.75 -31.87
C VAL A 23 55.28 -7.05 -31.56
N THR A 24 55.76 -6.99 -30.31
CA THR A 24 57.09 -6.40 -30.02
C THR A 24 58.14 -7.38 -29.53
N THR A 25 58.01 -8.67 -29.82
CA THR A 25 59.13 -9.62 -29.73
C THR A 25 59.48 -10.20 -31.09
N THR A 26 59.41 -9.40 -32.14
CA THR A 26 60.31 -9.58 -33.26
C THR A 26 61.67 -9.06 -32.79
N PRO A 27 62.74 -9.88 -32.74
CA PRO A 27 64.08 -9.33 -32.76
C PRO A 27 64.30 -8.68 -34.14
N ALA A 28 63.73 -7.50 -34.34
CA ALA A 28 64.07 -6.63 -35.45
C ALA A 28 65.41 -5.96 -35.13
N SER A 29 66.46 -6.78 -35.16
CA SER A 29 67.86 -6.36 -35.11
C SER A 29 68.66 -7.29 -36.01
N ALA A 30 68.17 -7.47 -37.24
CA ALA A 30 68.88 -8.16 -38.29
C ALA A 30 68.28 -7.74 -39.63
N GLN A 31 68.51 -6.49 -40.04
CA GLN A 31 68.55 -6.02 -41.44
C GLN A 31 68.59 -4.49 -41.51
N SER A 32 69.80 -3.93 -41.50
CA SER A 32 70.24 -2.85 -42.40
C SER A 32 71.66 -2.41 -42.04
N LEU A 33 72.59 -3.36 -42.06
CA LEU A 33 73.94 -3.05 -42.53
C LEU A 33 74.09 -3.85 -43.81
N SER A 34 73.46 -3.35 -44.88
CA SER A 34 73.99 -3.61 -46.22
C SER A 34 75.27 -2.80 -46.30
N ALA A 35 76.32 -3.35 -45.70
CA ALA A 35 77.68 -2.88 -45.89
C ALA A 35 77.98 -3.17 -47.36
N GLY A 36 77.89 -2.13 -48.19
CA GLY A 36 78.63 -2.11 -49.44
C GLY A 36 80.08 -2.43 -49.11
N ASP A 37 80.62 -3.38 -49.88
CA ASP A 37 82.00 -3.82 -49.90
C ASP A 37 82.93 -2.63 -50.20
N ASP A 38 83.26 -1.85 -49.17
CA ASP A 38 84.32 -0.85 -49.19
C ASP A 38 85.00 -0.89 -47.82
N GLY A 39 86.25 -1.37 -47.80
CA GLY A 39 87.05 -1.61 -46.59
C GLY A 39 87.52 -0.32 -45.94
N GLY A 40 86.60 0.58 -45.60
CA GLY A 40 86.85 1.78 -44.83
C GLY A 40 86.71 1.50 -43.33
N ASP A 41 87.75 1.81 -42.57
CA ASP A 41 87.76 1.71 -41.11
C ASP A 41 86.54 2.46 -40.53
N ILE A 42 85.55 1.73 -39.99
CA ILE A 42 84.39 2.34 -39.34
C ILE A 42 84.93 3.24 -38.24
N SER A 43 84.77 4.54 -38.42
CA SER A 43 85.37 5.50 -37.52
C SER A 43 84.61 5.48 -36.19
N ALA A 44 85.31 5.74 -35.09
CA ALA A 44 84.67 5.87 -33.78
C ALA A 44 83.58 6.98 -33.76
N SER A 45 83.62 7.91 -34.73
CA SER A 45 82.56 8.91 -34.99
C SER A 45 81.27 8.28 -35.50
N ASP A 46 81.31 7.37 -36.47
CA ASP A 46 80.10 6.81 -37.10
C ASP A 46 79.28 5.98 -36.10
N VAL A 47 79.97 5.21 -35.25
CA VAL A 47 79.33 4.46 -34.15
C VAL A 47 78.73 5.40 -33.12
N ARG A 48 79.43 6.51 -32.82
CA ARG A 48 78.94 7.52 -31.86
C ARG A 48 77.70 8.23 -32.40
N ASP A 49 77.66 8.55 -33.68
CA ASP A 49 76.52 9.19 -34.32
C ASP A 49 75.31 8.24 -34.39
N PHE A 50 75.52 6.97 -34.75
CA PHE A 50 74.48 5.94 -34.69
C PHE A 50 73.89 5.78 -33.28
N LEU A 51 74.73 5.72 -32.24
CA LEU A 51 74.27 5.65 -30.85
C LEU A 51 73.47 6.89 -30.45
N ARG A 52 73.87 8.08 -30.94
CA ARG A 52 73.17 9.34 -30.67
C ARG A 52 71.80 9.35 -31.33
N ASP A 53 71.69 8.87 -32.56
CA ASP A 53 70.43 8.78 -33.28
C ASP A 53 69.51 7.70 -32.70
N ALA A 54 70.08 6.57 -32.27
CA ALA A 54 69.33 5.54 -31.54
C ALA A 54 68.78 6.06 -30.19
N LEU A 55 69.55 6.88 -29.47
CA LEU A 55 69.09 7.52 -28.23
C LEU A 55 68.00 8.57 -28.48
N ARG A 56 68.11 9.36 -29.56
CA ARG A 56 67.06 10.30 -29.98
C ARG A 56 65.76 9.58 -30.33
N ALA A 57 65.82 8.57 -31.20
CA ALA A 57 64.65 7.78 -31.57
C ALA A 57 63.99 7.10 -30.36
N ARG A 58 64.79 6.69 -29.36
CA ARG A 58 64.27 6.15 -28.09
C ARG A 58 63.60 7.22 -27.23
N SER A 59 64.10 8.46 -27.21
CA SER A 59 63.47 9.59 -26.53
C SER A 59 62.13 9.92 -27.18
N ASP A 60 62.11 10.09 -28.51
CA ASP A 60 60.89 10.42 -29.26
C ASP A 60 59.80 9.36 -29.06
N ARG A 61 60.20 8.08 -29.04
CA ARG A 61 59.27 6.98 -28.73
C ARG A 61 58.76 7.03 -27.29
N ARG A 62 59.59 7.43 -26.32
CA ARG A 62 59.16 7.61 -24.94
C ARG A 62 58.18 8.76 -24.81
N ASP A 63 58.42 9.86 -25.50
CA ASP A 63 57.54 11.02 -25.50
C ASP A 63 56.19 10.68 -26.14
N LEU A 64 56.20 9.97 -27.28
CA LEU A 64 54.97 9.44 -27.88
C LEU A 64 54.19 8.50 -26.92
N ILE A 65 54.87 7.60 -26.23
CA ILE A 65 54.23 6.73 -25.23
C ILE A 65 53.69 7.57 -24.07
N ARG A 66 54.42 8.61 -23.65
CA ARG A 66 54.01 9.51 -22.58
C ARG A 66 52.75 10.29 -22.92
N ASP A 67 52.54 10.60 -24.20
CA ASP A 67 51.35 11.31 -24.69
C ASP A 67 50.16 10.35 -24.93
N LEU A 68 50.42 9.12 -25.40
CA LEU A 68 49.36 8.13 -25.65
C LEU A 68 48.74 7.54 -24.37
N VAL A 69 49.52 7.45 -23.29
CA VAL A 69 49.03 6.94 -22.00
C VAL A 69 47.89 7.81 -21.41
N PRO A 70 48.04 9.14 -21.25
CA PRO A 70 46.96 9.98 -20.76
C PRO A 70 45.78 10.01 -21.73
N GLU A 71 46.00 10.10 -23.04
CA GLU A 71 44.90 10.07 -24.03
C GLU A 71 44.06 8.79 -23.93
N ARG A 72 44.71 7.65 -23.64
CA ARG A 72 44.00 6.39 -23.39
C ARG A 72 43.28 6.38 -22.04
N GLN A 73 43.81 7.04 -21.01
CA GLN A 73 43.14 7.17 -19.72
C GLN A 73 41.90 8.07 -19.86
N ASP A 74 42.03 9.23 -20.50
CA ASP A 74 40.93 10.16 -20.73
C ASP A 74 39.78 9.49 -21.49
N ARG A 75 40.09 8.74 -22.56
CA ARG A 75 39.07 7.95 -23.30
C ARG A 75 38.42 6.86 -22.45
N ARG A 76 39.16 6.27 -21.51
CA ARG A 76 38.62 5.25 -20.61
C ARG A 76 37.67 5.88 -19.61
N ASP A 77 38.02 7.05 -19.09
CA ASP A 77 37.21 7.78 -18.13
C ASP A 77 35.92 8.27 -18.80
N GLU A 78 35.99 8.81 -20.02
CA GLU A 78 34.81 9.18 -20.82
C GLU A 78 33.86 7.98 -21.05
N LEU A 79 34.41 6.79 -21.32
CA LEU A 79 33.61 5.57 -21.47
C LEU A 79 32.94 5.15 -20.15
N LEU A 80 33.64 5.31 -19.01
CA LEU A 80 33.08 5.00 -17.70
C LEU A 80 31.97 5.97 -17.32
N ASP A 81 32.12 7.26 -17.62
CA ASP A 81 31.09 8.27 -17.39
C ASP A 81 29.84 7.98 -18.24
N LEU A 82 30.00 7.67 -19.53
CA LEU A 82 28.88 7.31 -20.40
C LEU A 82 28.14 6.05 -19.93
N LEU A 83 28.89 5.06 -19.41
CA LEU A 83 28.31 3.85 -18.82
C LEU A 83 27.56 4.16 -17.51
N GLY A 84 28.11 5.07 -16.69
CA GLY A 84 27.48 5.57 -15.46
C GLY A 84 26.16 6.26 -15.75
N ASP A 85 26.16 7.25 -16.64
CA ASP A 85 24.96 7.97 -17.08
C ASP A 85 23.90 7.01 -17.65
N GLY A 86 24.32 6.02 -18.44
CA GLY A 86 23.43 5.00 -18.97
C GLY A 86 22.80 4.12 -17.87
N GLY A 87 23.56 3.83 -16.80
CA GLY A 87 23.08 3.15 -15.61
C GLY A 87 22.04 3.96 -14.85
N ASP A 88 22.33 5.24 -14.62
CA ASP A 88 21.44 6.16 -13.90
C ASP A 88 20.11 6.37 -14.65
N LEU A 89 20.16 6.57 -15.97
CA LEU A 89 18.97 6.68 -16.81
C LEU A 89 18.10 5.40 -16.77
N MET A 90 18.73 4.23 -16.70
CA MET A 90 18.01 2.95 -16.57
C MET A 90 17.42 2.79 -15.17
N GLY A 91 18.12 3.25 -14.12
CA GLY A 91 17.64 3.33 -12.74
C GLY A 91 16.40 4.21 -12.64
N ASP A 92 16.50 5.46 -13.08
CA ASP A 92 15.39 6.44 -13.10
C ASP A 92 14.16 5.90 -13.85
N ARG A 93 14.40 5.20 -14.97
CA ARG A 93 13.32 4.56 -15.73
C ARG A 93 12.69 3.42 -14.93
N GLY A 94 13.49 2.62 -14.22
CA GLY A 94 13.02 1.58 -13.31
C GLY A 94 12.11 2.14 -12.22
N ASP A 95 12.59 3.16 -11.50
CA ASP A 95 11.86 3.82 -10.41
C ASP A 95 10.53 4.43 -10.90
N ARG A 96 10.55 5.05 -12.08
CA ARG A 96 9.32 5.58 -12.70
C ARG A 96 8.32 4.47 -13.03
N LEU A 97 8.77 3.32 -13.50
CA LEU A 97 7.90 2.17 -13.80
C LEU A 97 7.33 1.54 -12.52
N GLU A 98 8.13 1.44 -11.46
CA GLU A 98 7.66 0.97 -10.15
C GLU A 98 6.58 1.89 -9.61
N ARG A 99 6.82 3.20 -9.61
CA ARG A 99 5.81 4.18 -9.18
C ARG A 99 4.52 4.11 -9.99
N LEU A 100 4.62 3.86 -11.31
CA LEU A 100 3.44 3.65 -12.16
C LEU A 100 2.69 2.37 -11.79
N ARG A 101 3.41 1.29 -11.47
CA ARG A 101 2.81 0.03 -11.01
C ARG A 101 2.07 0.24 -9.69
N ASP A 102 2.66 0.95 -8.74
CA ASP A 102 2.03 1.25 -7.45
C ASP A 102 0.77 2.09 -7.60
N LEU A 103 0.80 3.12 -8.46
CA LEU A 103 -0.38 3.93 -8.76
C LEU A 103 -1.50 3.12 -9.41
N LEU A 104 -1.14 2.17 -10.29
CA LEU A 104 -2.13 1.27 -10.91
C LEU A 104 -2.71 0.29 -9.89
N ALA A 105 -1.90 -0.24 -8.97
CA ALA A 105 -2.37 -1.10 -7.88
C ALA A 105 -3.34 -0.32 -6.97
N ALA A 106 -2.93 0.84 -6.46
CA ALA A 106 -3.78 1.68 -5.62
C ALA A 106 -5.10 2.08 -6.32
N ARG A 107 -5.05 2.35 -7.64
CA ARG A 107 -6.26 2.63 -8.42
C ARG A 107 -7.17 1.40 -8.55
N ARG A 108 -6.58 0.20 -8.65
CA ARG A 108 -7.32 -1.06 -8.75
C ARG A 108 -7.96 -1.45 -7.43
N ASP A 109 -7.35 -1.11 -6.30
CA ASP A 109 -7.82 -1.51 -4.98
C ASP A 109 -8.91 -0.55 -4.44
N ARG A 110 -8.91 0.71 -4.89
CA ARG A 110 -9.90 1.74 -4.48
C ARG A 110 -11.39 1.35 -4.67
N PRO A 111 -11.81 0.67 -5.74
CA PRO A 111 -13.17 0.15 -5.88
C PRO A 111 -13.52 -0.94 -4.85
N ASP A 112 -12.56 -1.79 -4.48
CA ASP A 112 -12.76 -2.84 -3.48
C ASP A 112 -12.97 -2.22 -2.10
N ASP A 113 -12.14 -1.24 -1.72
CA ASP A 113 -12.32 -0.45 -0.49
C ASP A 113 -13.70 0.25 -0.45
N LEU A 114 -14.16 0.76 -1.59
CA LEU A 114 -15.46 1.40 -1.70
C LEU A 114 -16.60 0.38 -1.54
N MET A 115 -16.47 -0.81 -2.14
CA MET A 115 -17.45 -1.88 -1.98
C MET A 115 -17.51 -2.37 -0.54
N GLU A 116 -16.37 -2.51 0.14
CA GLU A 116 -16.30 -2.85 1.56
C GLU A 116 -17.04 -1.81 2.42
N LEU A 117 -16.78 -0.51 2.21
CA LEU A 117 -17.46 0.56 2.93
C LEU A 117 -18.99 0.60 2.66
N ILE A 118 -19.40 0.29 1.43
CA ILE A 118 -20.83 0.18 1.06
C ILE A 118 -21.47 -1.02 1.78
N GLY A 119 -20.77 -2.17 1.81
CA GLY A 119 -21.19 -3.37 2.54
C GLY A 119 -21.39 -3.09 4.01
N ASP A 120 -20.37 -2.54 4.68
CA ASP A 120 -20.41 -2.16 6.10
C ASP A 120 -21.58 -1.22 6.42
N ARG A 121 -21.88 -0.26 5.53
CA ARG A 121 -23.01 0.64 5.68
C ARG A 121 -24.34 -0.12 5.53
N GLY A 122 -24.42 -1.06 4.60
CA GLY A 122 -25.55 -1.97 4.41
C GLY A 122 -25.87 -2.75 5.67
N ASP A 123 -24.86 -3.43 6.23
CA ASP A 123 -24.99 -4.25 7.42
C ASP A 123 -25.43 -3.44 8.65
N ARG A 124 -24.89 -2.23 8.82
CA ARG A 124 -25.32 -1.33 9.91
C ARG A 124 -26.78 -0.90 9.74
N ARG A 125 -27.21 -0.65 8.50
CA ARG A 125 -28.59 -0.27 8.19
C ARG A 125 -29.55 -1.45 8.45
N GLU A 126 -29.15 -2.66 8.10
CA GLU A 126 -29.93 -3.87 8.39
C GLU A 126 -30.12 -4.06 9.90
N ARG A 127 -29.04 -4.03 10.68
CA ARG A 127 -29.10 -4.12 12.15
C ARG A 127 -29.99 -3.03 12.77
N LEU A 128 -29.99 -1.82 12.20
CA LEU A 128 -30.86 -0.74 12.64
C LEU A 128 -32.34 -1.07 12.37
N MET A 129 -32.66 -1.60 11.20
CA MET A 129 -34.02 -2.01 10.86
C MET A 129 -34.50 -3.15 11.76
N ASP A 130 -33.64 -4.12 12.06
CA ASP A 130 -33.96 -5.21 13.00
C ASP A 130 -34.28 -4.68 14.39
N LEU A 131 -33.50 -3.72 14.89
CA LEU A 131 -33.77 -3.07 16.18
C LEU A 131 -35.09 -2.29 16.17
N ILE A 132 -35.42 -1.62 15.08
CA ILE A 132 -36.69 -0.90 14.92
C ILE A 132 -37.86 -1.88 14.90
N ALA A 133 -37.74 -2.98 14.16
CA ALA A 133 -38.74 -4.04 14.10
C ALA A 133 -38.96 -4.66 15.49
N ALA A 134 -37.89 -5.09 16.17
CA ALA A 134 -37.99 -5.65 17.51
C ALA A 134 -38.60 -4.67 18.54
N ARG A 135 -38.33 -3.36 18.41
CA ARG A 135 -38.97 -2.34 19.26
C ARG A 135 -40.46 -2.21 18.97
N ARG A 136 -40.85 -2.29 17.69
CA ARG A 136 -42.25 -2.25 17.28
C ARG A 136 -43.00 -3.47 17.81
N ASP A 137 -42.42 -4.67 17.69
CA ASP A 137 -43.03 -5.91 18.17
C ASP A 137 -43.28 -5.85 19.69
N ARG A 138 -42.29 -5.41 20.48
CA ARG A 138 -42.47 -5.22 21.94
C ARG A 138 -43.53 -4.19 22.29
N ARG A 139 -43.66 -3.14 21.49
CA ARG A 139 -44.70 -2.12 21.70
C ARG A 139 -46.08 -2.70 21.41
N ASP A 140 -46.20 -3.46 20.33
CA ASP A 140 -47.47 -4.06 19.93
C ASP A 140 -47.89 -5.11 20.97
N GLU A 141 -46.96 -5.94 21.46
CA GLU A 141 -47.18 -6.85 22.61
C GLU A 141 -47.61 -6.12 23.89
N LEU A 142 -47.01 -4.95 24.19
CA LEU A 142 -47.44 -4.14 25.32
C LEU A 142 -48.86 -3.59 25.13
N MET A 143 -49.23 -3.18 23.92
CA MET A 143 -50.57 -2.68 23.62
C MET A 143 -51.60 -3.79 23.71
N ASP A 144 -51.27 -5.00 23.25
CA ASP A 144 -52.12 -6.19 23.41
C ASP A 144 -52.34 -6.50 24.90
N LEU A 145 -51.27 -6.46 25.71
CA LEU A 145 -51.39 -6.66 27.16
C LEU A 145 -52.25 -5.59 27.86
N ILE A 146 -52.19 -4.34 27.40
CA ILE A 146 -53.05 -3.26 27.90
C ILE A 146 -54.50 -3.48 27.46
N GLY A 147 -54.71 -3.85 26.19
CA GLY A 147 -56.03 -4.16 25.62
C GLY A 147 -56.71 -5.32 26.35
N ASP A 148 -56.00 -6.44 26.53
CA ASP A 148 -56.50 -7.61 27.28
C ASP A 148 -56.91 -7.24 28.71
N ARG A 149 -56.17 -6.34 29.35
CA ARG A 149 -56.48 -5.85 30.69
C ARG A 149 -57.74 -5.00 30.72
N ASP A 150 -57.98 -4.20 29.68
CA ASP A 150 -59.16 -3.35 29.57
C ASP A 150 -60.41 -4.16 29.16
N ASP A 151 -60.26 -5.12 28.24
CA ASP A 151 -61.34 -5.99 27.75
C ASP A 151 -61.82 -7.02 28.79
N GLN A 152 -60.93 -7.49 29.68
CA GLN A 152 -61.31 -8.28 30.85
C GLN A 152 -61.98 -7.44 31.96
N GLY A 153 -62.28 -6.17 31.68
CA GLY A 153 -62.89 -5.25 32.63
C GLY A 153 -61.96 -5.02 33.83
N GLY A 154 -60.65 -4.93 33.59
CA GLY A 154 -59.60 -5.00 34.59
C GLY A 154 -59.99 -4.30 35.88
N GLY A 155 -60.04 -5.04 36.99
CA GLY A 155 -60.31 -4.60 38.38
C GLY A 155 -61.45 -3.59 38.59
N ARG A 156 -61.28 -2.36 38.07
CA ARG A 156 -62.22 -1.24 38.03
C ARG A 156 -63.42 -1.49 37.12
N GLY A 157 -63.28 -2.15 35.97
CA GLY A 157 -64.40 -2.44 35.06
C GLY A 157 -65.43 -3.36 35.71
N LEU A 158 -64.96 -4.49 36.24
CA LEU A 158 -65.75 -5.46 37.00
C LEU A 158 -66.36 -4.85 38.29
N LEU A 159 -65.61 -3.98 38.99
CA LEU A 159 -66.13 -3.25 40.16
C LEU A 159 -67.26 -2.28 39.76
N ARG A 160 -67.11 -1.59 38.62
CA ARG A 160 -68.12 -0.68 38.08
C ARG A 160 -69.37 -1.44 37.64
N GLN A 161 -69.23 -2.59 36.98
CA GLN A 161 -70.34 -3.47 36.61
C GLN A 161 -71.09 -3.98 37.85
N ARG A 162 -70.39 -4.53 38.84
CA ARG A 162 -71.01 -4.98 40.12
C ARG A 162 -71.68 -3.85 40.90
N LEU A 163 -71.11 -2.64 40.85
CA LEU A 163 -71.74 -1.45 41.45
C LEU A 163 -73.04 -1.11 40.72
N LEU A 164 -73.03 -1.07 39.39
CA LEU A 164 -74.21 -0.78 38.58
C LEU A 164 -75.30 -1.84 38.77
N GLU A 165 -74.96 -3.13 38.83
CA GLU A 165 -75.91 -4.21 39.14
C GLU A 165 -76.54 -4.02 40.52
N ARG A 166 -75.74 -3.72 41.57
CA ARG A 166 -76.27 -3.45 42.91
C ARG A 166 -77.14 -2.19 43.01
N LEU A 167 -76.82 -1.17 42.23
CA LEU A 167 -77.61 0.05 42.12
C LEU A 167 -78.90 -0.19 41.30
N ALA A 168 -78.95 -1.22 40.45
CA ALA A 168 -80.12 -1.60 39.66
C ALA A 168 -81.12 -2.48 40.42
N ASP A 169 -80.64 -3.29 41.38
CA ASP A 169 -81.44 -4.31 42.08
C ASP A 169 -82.06 -3.84 43.41
N GLY A 170 -81.88 -2.56 43.79
CA GLY A 170 -82.33 -2.01 45.07
C GLY A 170 -83.24 -0.80 44.92
N ASN A 171 -84.35 -0.79 45.67
CA ASN A 171 -85.28 0.33 45.82
C ASN A 171 -84.56 1.69 45.94
N ASP A 172 -85.21 2.75 45.45
CA ASP A 172 -84.70 4.12 45.17
C ASP A 172 -84.00 4.88 46.33
N GLU A 173 -83.82 4.25 47.50
CA GLU A 173 -83.09 4.80 48.66
C GLU A 173 -81.68 4.19 48.85
N ASN A 174 -81.26 3.25 48.01
CA ASN A 174 -80.01 2.50 48.20
C ASN A 174 -78.76 3.28 47.72
N CYS A 175 -78.12 3.99 48.65
CA CYS A 175 -76.77 4.53 48.46
C CYS A 175 -75.70 3.46 48.76
N VAL A 176 -74.72 3.32 47.86
CA VAL A 176 -73.58 2.41 48.04
C VAL A 176 -72.38 3.15 48.60
N PHE A 177 -71.71 2.58 49.60
CA PHE A 177 -70.45 3.10 50.12
C PHE A 177 -69.27 2.41 49.43
N ILE A 178 -68.45 3.21 48.75
CA ILE A 178 -67.19 2.76 48.16
C ILE A 178 -66.08 3.12 49.13
N THR A 179 -65.40 2.11 49.65
CA THR A 179 -64.22 2.29 50.52
C THR A 179 -62.97 1.95 49.73
N ARG A 180 -62.03 2.89 49.65
CA ARG A 180 -60.73 2.67 49.02
C ARG A 180 -59.65 2.85 50.07
N SER A 181 -58.80 1.85 50.24
CA SER A 181 -57.56 1.99 50.99
C SER A 181 -56.49 2.61 50.10
N LEU A 182 -55.84 3.64 50.60
CA LEU A 182 -54.65 4.24 50.04
C LEU A 182 -53.51 3.88 50.99
N ARG A 183 -52.47 3.26 50.45
CA ARG A 183 -51.27 2.93 51.19
C ARG A 183 -50.11 3.74 50.64
N ALA A 184 -49.28 4.26 51.51
CA ALA A 184 -48.03 4.89 51.13
C ALA A 184 -47.10 3.87 50.44
N GLU A 185 -46.27 4.32 49.51
CA GLU A 185 -45.34 3.46 48.74
C GLU A 185 -44.34 2.73 49.65
N ASN A 186 -43.93 3.39 50.74
CA ASN A 186 -43.12 2.88 51.84
C ASN A 186 -43.89 2.04 52.87
N GLY A 187 -45.22 2.02 52.83
CA GLY A 187 -46.08 1.20 53.69
C GLY A 187 -46.37 1.76 55.09
N ASP A 188 -45.81 2.91 55.45
CA ASP A 188 -45.84 3.51 56.79
C ASP A 188 -47.19 4.08 57.22
N TRP A 189 -48.08 4.38 56.27
CA TRP A 189 -49.44 4.80 56.59
C TRP A 189 -50.47 4.20 55.63
N LEU A 190 -51.67 4.00 56.17
CA LEU A 190 -52.84 3.47 55.48
C LEU A 190 -54.03 4.39 55.76
N ALA A 191 -54.57 5.00 54.72
CA ALA A 191 -55.77 5.82 54.82
C ALA A 191 -56.95 5.14 54.13
N PHE A 192 -58.13 5.17 54.75
CA PHE A 192 -59.36 4.69 54.13
C PHE A 192 -60.21 5.88 53.70
N VAL A 193 -60.42 6.00 52.39
CA VAL A 193 -61.32 7.01 51.82
C VAL A 193 -62.65 6.33 51.54
N ARG A 194 -63.70 6.75 52.25
CA ARG A 194 -65.06 6.23 52.08
C ARG A 194 -65.92 7.27 51.38
N ARG A 195 -66.43 6.94 50.20
CA ARG A 195 -67.32 7.80 49.41
C ARG A 195 -68.70 7.17 49.31
N ARG A 196 -69.74 7.94 49.62
CA ARG A 196 -71.14 7.55 49.40
C ARG A 196 -71.51 7.90 47.96
N VAL A 197 -72.05 6.93 47.23
CA VAL A 197 -72.59 7.11 45.87
C VAL A 197 -74.05 6.71 45.90
N CYS A 198 -74.93 7.67 45.68
CA CYS A 198 -76.36 7.45 45.57
C CYS A 198 -76.75 7.48 44.08
N ARG A 199 -77.89 6.86 43.76
CA ARG A 199 -78.52 7.00 42.46
C ARG A 199 -79.23 8.37 42.44
N ASP A 200 -78.96 9.19 41.43
CA ASP A 200 -79.70 10.45 41.19
C ASP A 200 -81.07 10.15 40.58
#